data_AF-A0A7S1LS36-F1
#
_entry.id   AF-A0A7S1LS36-F1
#
_cell.length_a   1.000
_cell.length_b   1.000
_cell.length_c   1.000
_cell.angle_alpha   90.00
_cell.angle_beta   90.00
_cell.angle_gamma   90.00
#
_symmetry.space_group_name_H-M   'P 1'
#
loop_
_entity.id
_entity.type
_entity.pdbx_description
1 polymer ?
#
loop_
_entity_poly.entity_id
_entity_poly.type
_entity_poly.pdbx_seq_one_letter_code
_entity_poly.pdbx_strand_id
1 'polypeptide(L)'
;GLLSSKFLLHIGGFQLQLRANSDESVPTLLISRGDLCAALLEDLEQRHGSSGRLHLHFDTSLESIDLAERSCRTSGGKALRYADLIGADGVNSVVRAAMAQ
;
A
#
# COMPACT_ATOMS: atom_id res chain seq x y z
N GLY A 1 9.97 -1.39 -14.57
CA GLY A 1 9.30 -2.65 -14.90
C GLY A 1 9.18 -2.80 -16.40
N LEU A 2 9.35 -4.01 -16.94
CA LEU A 2 9.16 -4.26 -18.37
C LEU A 2 7.66 -4.38 -18.67
N LEU A 3 7.11 -3.44 -19.44
CA LEU A 3 5.78 -3.59 -20.02
C LEU A 3 5.80 -4.84 -20.90
N SER A 4 5.02 -5.86 -20.55
CA SER A 4 4.99 -7.11 -21.28
C SER A 4 3.59 -7.40 -21.78
N SER A 5 3.46 -7.56 -23.08
CA SER A 5 2.29 -8.14 -23.73
C SER A 5 2.23 -9.66 -23.57
N LYS A 6 3.19 -10.29 -22.86
CA LYS A 6 3.25 -11.74 -22.65
C LYS A 6 3.58 -12.04 -21.18
N PHE A 7 2.60 -12.56 -20.44
CA PHE A 7 2.83 -13.03 -19.08
C PHE A 7 3.20 -14.50 -19.11
N LEU A 8 4.49 -14.77 -18.97
CA LEU A 8 5.04 -16.12 -18.91
C LEU A 8 5.60 -16.34 -17.52
N LEU A 9 5.04 -17.32 -16.81
CA LEU A 9 5.55 -17.78 -15.53
C LEU A 9 6.44 -19.01 -15.78
N HIS A 10 7.71 -18.90 -15.42
CA HIS A 10 8.66 -20.01 -15.51
C HIS A 10 8.77 -20.71 -14.16
N ILE A 11 8.32 -21.97 -14.05
CA ILE A 11 8.47 -22.79 -12.84
C ILE A 11 9.03 -24.16 -13.25
N GLY A 12 10.23 -24.50 -12.77
CA GLY A 12 10.79 -25.85 -12.91
C GLY A 12 10.95 -26.35 -14.35
N GLY A 13 11.30 -25.46 -15.29
CA GLY A 13 11.42 -25.79 -16.72
C GLY A 13 10.10 -25.73 -17.52
N PHE A 14 8.96 -25.50 -16.85
CA PHE A 14 7.68 -25.25 -17.50
C PHE A 14 7.44 -23.75 -17.68
N GLN A 15 6.88 -23.40 -18.83
CA GLN A 15 6.44 -22.04 -19.14
C GLN A 15 4.91 -22.01 -19.15
N LEU A 16 4.31 -21.40 -18.13
CA LEU A 16 2.87 -21.19 -18.07
C LEU A 16 2.53 -19.81 -18.62
N GLN A 17 1.75 -19.76 -19.69
CA GLN A 17 1.21 -18.50 -20.17
C GLN A 17 0.05 -18.09 -19.27
N LEU A 18 0.26 -17.06 -18.44
CA LEU A 18 -0.72 -16.60 -17.45
C LEU A 18 -1.92 -15.91 -18.10
N ARG A 19 -1.78 -15.40 -19.34
CA ARG A 19 -2.86 -14.76 -20.11
C ARG A 19 -2.75 -15.03 -21.60
N ALA A 20 -3.88 -15.39 -22.22
CA ALA A 20 -4.05 -15.40 -23.66
C ALA A 20 -4.32 -13.96 -24.15
N ASN A 21 -3.63 -13.55 -25.21
CA ASN A 21 -3.76 -12.20 -25.75
C ASN A 21 -4.93 -12.14 -26.73
N SER A 22 -5.81 -11.15 -26.57
CA SER A 22 -6.64 -10.62 -27.64
C SER A 22 -6.09 -9.26 -28.08
N ASP A 23 -6.34 -8.85 -29.32
CA ASP A 23 -5.87 -7.56 -29.87
C ASP A 23 -6.42 -6.33 -29.11
N GLU A 24 -7.44 -6.51 -28.26
CA GLU A 24 -8.01 -5.47 -27.39
C GLU A 24 -7.43 -5.47 -25.95
N SER A 25 -6.44 -6.32 -25.65
CA SER A 25 -5.96 -6.46 -24.28
C SER A 25 -5.11 -5.26 -23.84
N VAL A 26 -5.51 -4.65 -22.71
CA VAL A 26 -4.77 -3.55 -22.07
C VAL A 26 -3.43 -4.11 -21.56
N PRO A 27 -2.29 -3.46 -21.87
CA PRO A 27 -0.99 -3.90 -21.39
C PRO A 27 -0.96 -3.86 -19.86
N THR A 28 -0.64 -5.00 -19.26
CA THR A 28 -0.43 -5.08 -17.82
C THR A 28 1.07 -5.13 -17.51
N LEU A 29 1.42 -4.97 -16.23
CA LEU A 29 2.78 -5.14 -15.74
C LEU A 29 2.74 -6.14 -14.60
N LEU A 30 3.56 -7.19 -14.70
CA LEU A 30 3.78 -8.11 -13.60
C LEU A 30 5.01 -7.61 -12.85
N ILE A 31 4.79 -7.17 -11.62
CA ILE A 31 5.83 -6.65 -10.74
C ILE A 31 5.64 -7.28 -9.37
N SER A 32 6.75 -7.59 -8.70
CA SER A 32 6.73 -7.98 -7.29
C SER A 32 6.07 -6.87 -6.47
N ARG A 33 5.13 -7.24 -5.60
CA ARG A 33 4.49 -6.29 -4.69
C ARG A 33 5.53 -5.58 -3.82
N GLY A 34 6.53 -6.31 -3.35
CA GLY A 34 7.61 -5.75 -2.53
C GLY A 34 8.35 -4.65 -3.27
N ASP A 35 8.77 -4.93 -4.51
CA ASP A 35 9.52 -3.97 -5.34
C ASP A 35 8.68 -2.74 -5.67
N LEU A 36 7.39 -2.92 -5.97
CA LEU A 36 6.48 -1.80 -6.22
C LEU A 36 6.33 -0.93 -4.97
N CYS A 37 6.08 -1.52 -3.80
CA CYS A 37 5.95 -0.77 -2.55
C CYS A 37 7.24 -0.04 -2.19
N ALA A 38 8.40 -0.67 -2.38
CA ALA A 38 9.69 -0.06 -2.14
C ALA A 38 9.92 1.15 -3.06
N ALA A 39 9.64 1.03 -4.36
CA ALA A 39 9.77 2.13 -5.31
C ALA A 39 8.81 3.30 -5.01
N LEU A 40 7.58 3.01 -4.58
CA LEU A 40 6.62 4.05 -4.16
C LEU A 40 7.09 4.78 -2.90
N LEU A 41 7.67 4.04 -1.95
CA LEU A 41 8.20 4.62 -0.72
C LEU A 41 9.43 5.50 -1.00
N GLU A 42 10.34 5.02 -1.83
CA GLU A 42 11.54 5.75 -2.24
C GLU A 42 11.17 7.08 -2.93
N ASP A 43 10.20 7.08 -3.85
CA ASP A 43 9.74 8.31 -4.51
C ASP A 43 9.12 9.31 -3.51
N LEU A 44 8.36 8.83 -2.51
CA LEU A 44 7.80 9.66 -1.45
C LEU A 44 8.90 10.30 -0.59
N GLU A 45 9.88 9.50 -0.15
CA GLU A 45 11.00 9.96 0.66
C GLU A 45 11.89 10.94 -0.12
N GLN A 46 12.16 10.67 -1.39
CA GLN A 46 12.95 11.56 -2.24
C GLN A 46 12.28 12.93 -2.40
N ARG A 47 10.95 12.97 -2.58
CA ARG A 47 10.20 14.23 -2.77
C ARG A 47 9.98 15.00 -1.48
N HIS A 48 9.80 14.32 -0.36
CA HIS A 48 9.27 14.93 0.86
C HIS A 48 10.05 14.66 2.15
N GLY A 49 11.01 13.73 2.16
CA GLY A 49 11.72 13.30 3.36
C GLY A 49 12.49 14.42 4.07
N SER A 50 13.07 15.37 3.34
CA SER A 50 13.75 16.53 3.91
C SER A 50 12.85 17.74 4.16
N SER A 51 11.59 17.69 3.71
CA SER A 51 10.69 18.85 3.74
C SER A 51 9.90 19.01 5.04
N GLY A 52 9.98 18.04 5.95
CA GLY A 52 9.14 17.98 7.16
C GLY A 52 7.66 17.70 6.90
N ARG A 53 7.27 17.46 5.65
CA ARG A 53 5.88 17.13 5.25
C ARG A 53 5.58 15.64 5.34
N LEU A 54 6.61 14.80 5.43
CA LEU A 54 6.47 13.35 5.47
C LEU A 54 7.15 12.82 6.73
N HIS A 55 6.38 12.09 7.53
CA HIS A 55 6.86 11.32 8.67
C HIS A 55 6.35 9.89 8.51
N LEU A 56 7.28 8.95 8.41
CA LEU A 56 6.98 7.53 8.25
C LEU A 56 7.25 6.83 9.57
N HIS A 57 6.25 6.07 10.03
CA HIS A 57 6.33 5.29 11.26
C HIS A 57 6.10 3.82 10.93
N PHE A 58 7.19 3.06 10.83
CA PHE A 58 7.16 1.61 10.66
C PHE A 58 6.97 0.91 12.01
N ASP A 59 6.65 -0.39 11.97
CA ASP A 59 6.38 -1.23 13.15
C ASP A 59 5.35 -0.64 14.13
N THR A 60 4.50 0.24 13.60
CA THR A 60 3.51 1.01 14.34
C THR A 60 2.15 0.73 13.73
N SER A 61 1.34 -0.04 14.43
CA SER A 61 -0.02 -0.39 13.99
C SER A 61 -1.03 0.56 14.60
N LEU A 62 -2.07 0.91 13.86
CA LEU A 62 -3.23 1.62 14.38
C LEU A 62 -4.12 0.62 15.12
N GLU A 63 -4.47 0.88 16.37
CA GLU A 63 -5.25 -0.06 17.20
C GLU A 63 -6.68 0.40 17.41
N SER A 64 -6.87 1.71 17.65
CA SER A 64 -8.18 2.29 17.87
C SER A 64 -8.25 3.73 17.41
N ILE A 65 -9.46 4.17 17.10
CA ILE A 65 -9.77 5.51 16.62
C ILE A 65 -10.98 6.03 17.41
N ASP A 66 -10.86 7.24 17.91
CA ASP A 66 -11.94 8.03 18.46
C ASP A 66 -12.27 9.14 17.45
N LEU A 67 -13.36 8.95 16.72
CA LEU A 67 -13.81 9.88 15.69
C LEU A 67 -14.35 11.20 16.28
N ALA A 68 -14.89 11.18 17.49
CA ALA A 68 -15.45 12.36 18.14
C ALA A 68 -14.32 13.30 18.59
N GLU A 69 -13.30 12.74 19.23
CA GLU A 69 -12.12 13.47 19.70
C GLU A 69 -11.05 13.68 18.62
N ARG A 70 -11.27 13.14 17.42
CA ARG A 70 -10.33 13.14 16.29
C ARG A 70 -8.94 12.67 16.71
N SER A 71 -8.91 11.52 17.38
CA SER A 71 -7.68 10.94 17.90
C SER A 71 -7.60 9.44 17.63
N CYS A 72 -6.38 8.91 17.61
CA CYS A 72 -6.14 7.50 17.44
C CYS A 72 -5.05 7.00 18.37
N ARG A 73 -5.05 5.70 18.63
CA ARG A 73 -4.02 5.02 19.41
C ARG A 73 -3.25 4.07 18.51
N THR A 74 -1.94 4.12 18.63
CA THR A 74 -1.02 3.20 17.96
C THR A 74 -0.48 2.15 18.93
N SER A 75 0.08 1.05 18.42
CA SER A 75 0.72 -0.01 19.20
C SER A 75 1.83 0.46 20.13
N GLY A 76 2.43 1.62 19.87
CA GLY A 76 3.35 2.29 20.79
C GLY A 76 2.68 2.93 22.03
N GLY A 77 1.38 2.73 22.23
CA GLY A 77 0.59 3.28 23.35
C GLY A 77 0.30 4.78 23.28
N LYS A 78 0.91 5.50 22.32
CA LYS A 78 0.74 6.94 22.14
C LYS A 78 -0.61 7.26 21.50
N ALA A 79 -1.30 8.23 22.09
CA ALA A 79 -2.47 8.86 21.48
C ALA A 79 -2.01 9.99 20.54
N LEU A 80 -2.52 9.99 19.31
CA LEU A 80 -2.23 10.98 18.28
C LEU A 80 -3.51 11.67 17.87
N ARG A 81 -3.48 13.00 17.73
CA ARG A 81 -4.59 13.77 17.16
C ARG A 81 -4.38 13.93 15.67
N TYR A 82 -5.47 13.93 14.90
CA TYR A 82 -5.43 14.12 13.47
C TYR A 82 -6.44 15.19 13.03
N ALA A 83 -6.14 15.86 11.92
CA ALA A 83 -7.10 16.73 11.24
C ALA A 83 -7.95 15.90 10.26
N ASP A 84 -7.27 15.13 9.43
CA ASP A 84 -7.85 14.20 8.45
C ASP A 84 -7.25 12.80 8.66
N LEU A 85 -8.07 11.76 8.47
CA LEU A 85 -7.66 10.36 8.58
C LEU A 85 -8.03 9.61 7.28
N ILE A 86 -7.04 9.00 6.65
CA ILE A 86 -7.21 8.25 5.39
C ILE A 86 -6.97 6.78 5.67
N GLY A 87 -7.98 5.94 5.41
CA GLY A 87 -7.90 4.49 5.55
C GLY A 87 -7.25 3.83 4.32
N ALA A 88 -5.98 3.45 4.46
CA ALA A 88 -5.23 2.66 3.48
C ALA A 88 -4.67 1.36 4.09
N ASP A 89 -5.36 0.82 5.10
CA ASP A 89 -4.96 -0.29 5.98
C ASP A 89 -5.49 -1.67 5.55
N GLY A 90 -5.97 -1.77 4.31
CA GLY A 90 -6.27 -3.04 3.64
C GLY A 90 -7.57 -3.72 4.09
N VAL A 91 -7.59 -5.06 3.95
CA VAL A 91 -8.84 -5.84 4.12
C VAL A 91 -9.32 -5.88 5.56
N ASN A 92 -8.43 -5.80 6.55
CA ASN A 92 -8.77 -5.79 7.98
C ASN A 92 -8.64 -4.37 8.54
N SER A 93 -9.31 -3.42 7.89
CA SER A 93 -9.19 -1.99 8.18
C SER A 93 -9.78 -1.62 9.54
N VAL A 94 -8.95 -1.01 10.38
CA VAL A 94 -9.31 -0.39 11.67
C VAL A 94 -10.08 0.90 11.42
N VAL A 95 -9.71 1.66 10.39
CA VAL A 95 -10.43 2.88 10.01
C VAL A 95 -11.88 2.57 9.63
N ARG A 96 -12.08 1.56 8.78
CA ARG A 96 -13.43 1.13 8.38
C ARG A 96 -14.23 0.60 9.57
N ALA A 97 -13.59 -0.15 10.46
CA ALA A 97 -14.26 -0.66 11.66
C ALA A 97 -14.73 0.47 12.59
N ALA A 98 -13.93 1.53 12.76
CA ALA A 98 -14.30 2.69 13.56
C ALA A 98 -15.46 3.50 12.96
N MET A 99 -15.54 3.60 11.63
CA MET A 99 -16.64 4.29 10.95
C MET A 99 -17.98 3.53 10.99
N ALA A 100 -17.96 2.24 11.32
CA ALA A 100 -19.15 1.41 11.40
C ALA A 100 -19.81 1.40 12.79
N GLN A 101 -19.24 2.12 13.75
CA GLN A 101 -19.74 2.29 15.12
C GLN A 101 -20.57 3.56 15.22
#